data_AF-A0A093EPW2-F1
#
_entry.id   AF-A0A093EPW2-F1
#
_cell.length_a   1.000
_cell.length_b   1.000
_cell.length_c   1.000
_cell.angle_alpha   90.00
_cell.angle_beta   90.00
_cell.angle_gamma   90.00
#
_symmetry.space_group_name_H-M   'P 1'
#
loop_
_entity.id
_entity.type
_entity.pdbx_description
1 polymer ?
#
loop_
_entity_poly.entity_id
_entity_poly.type
_entity_poly.pdbx_seq_one_letter_code
_entity_poly.pdbx_strand_id
1 'polypeptide(L)'
;SDHQTSSDVNLSNIRGASEKTGFDFKTEVLSETLETNEQSILVLPGRISCENPGEIFILLKDEIDDETLEIEFIADNQRIRTQPASWNKKVKYMKALDFPAGPVYVNVYCKGVIKTTAQIEYYTALEEIEHIFKKVVDPIAFTCQAFKFSSVEKLDNVLTLLLKSKISAYEFSTFQSEEHHQQANSHLEEFPTLLHCAARFGLKNLATFLLNCPEATQACKIINRYGDDPASIAEKHGHRELRKLIKE
;
A
#
# COMPACT_ATOMS: atom_id res chain seq x y z
N SER A 1 38.39 -17.24 -73.23
CA SER A 1 39.79 -16.93 -72.95
C SER A 1 39.95 -16.69 -71.47
N ASP A 2 40.99 -17.31 -70.95
CA ASP A 2 41.30 -17.55 -69.55
C ASP A 2 41.84 -16.35 -68.77
N HIS A 3 41.96 -16.59 -67.45
CA HIS A 3 42.96 -16.08 -66.49
C HIS A 3 42.73 -14.74 -65.72
N GLN A 4 42.10 -14.85 -64.55
CA GLN A 4 42.70 -14.96 -63.18
C GLN A 4 43.90 -14.07 -62.78
N THR A 5 43.75 -13.29 -61.67
CA THR A 5 44.64 -13.08 -60.47
C THR A 5 44.09 -11.92 -59.61
N SER A 6 43.73 -12.08 -58.30
CA SER A 6 44.56 -11.90 -57.06
C SER A 6 45.19 -10.50 -56.94
N SER A 7 45.20 -9.73 -55.85
CA SER A 7 44.83 -9.80 -54.41
C SER A 7 44.89 -8.36 -53.86
N ASP A 8 44.26 -8.05 -52.73
CA ASP A 8 44.95 -7.51 -51.54
C ASP A 8 43.99 -6.99 -50.46
N VAL A 9 44.23 -7.50 -49.26
CA VAL A 9 43.61 -7.13 -47.98
C VAL A 9 44.44 -6.01 -47.37
N ASN A 10 43.80 -4.98 -46.80
CA ASN A 10 44.45 -4.18 -45.77
C ASN A 10 43.45 -3.85 -44.65
N LEU A 11 43.77 -4.35 -43.46
CA LEU A 11 43.10 -4.11 -42.19
C LEU A 11 44.00 -3.19 -41.37
N SER A 12 43.48 -2.03 -40.95
CA SER A 12 44.02 -1.27 -39.83
C SER A 12 42.88 -0.81 -38.93
N ASN A 13 42.72 -1.51 -37.81
CA ASN A 13 41.95 -1.14 -36.61
C ASN A 13 42.75 -0.16 -35.75
N ILE A 14 42.07 0.74 -35.03
CA ILE A 14 42.31 1.28 -33.67
C ILE A 14 41.13 2.25 -33.39
N ARG A 15 40.10 1.90 -32.59
CA ARG A 15 39.99 1.92 -31.10
C ARG A 15 40.04 3.35 -30.53
N GLY A 16 39.13 3.86 -29.68
CA GLY A 16 37.92 3.36 -29.00
C GLY A 16 36.98 4.54 -28.67
N ALA A 17 35.66 4.32 -28.55
CA ALA A 17 34.90 3.91 -27.36
C ALA A 17 34.42 5.10 -26.49
N SER A 18 33.08 5.33 -26.44
CA SER A 18 32.26 5.41 -25.20
C SER A 18 30.87 5.99 -25.48
N GLU A 19 29.87 5.10 -25.40
CA GLU A 19 28.52 5.20 -24.80
C GLU A 19 27.66 6.47 -24.93
N LYS A 20 26.42 6.26 -25.44
CA LYS A 20 25.18 6.70 -24.79
C LYS A 20 23.94 5.95 -25.32
N THR A 21 23.63 4.87 -24.61
CA THR A 21 22.29 4.48 -24.12
C THR A 21 21.07 5.18 -24.71
N GLY A 22 20.34 4.47 -25.58
CA GLY A 22 18.89 4.64 -25.78
C GLY A 22 18.18 3.48 -25.09
N PHE A 23 17.59 3.73 -23.92
CA PHE A 23 16.72 2.77 -23.23
C PHE A 23 15.31 2.88 -23.79
N ASP A 24 14.98 1.95 -24.68
CA ASP A 24 13.64 1.69 -25.17
C ASP A 24 12.96 0.77 -24.14
N PHE A 25 11.98 1.28 -23.39
CA PHE A 25 11.22 0.48 -22.41
C PHE A 25 10.28 -0.46 -23.15
N LYS A 26 10.82 -1.56 -23.65
CA LYS A 26 10.03 -2.73 -23.99
C LYS A 26 9.69 -3.41 -22.67
N THR A 27 8.43 -3.30 -22.27
CA THR A 27 7.86 -4.07 -21.15
C THR A 27 7.96 -5.54 -21.48
N GLU A 28 9.12 -6.14 -21.18
CA GLU A 28 9.24 -7.57 -20.98
C GLU A 28 8.37 -7.90 -19.79
N VAL A 29 7.22 -8.48 -20.10
CA VAL A 29 6.46 -9.31 -19.18
C VAL A 29 7.42 -10.43 -18.76
N LEU A 30 8.15 -10.19 -17.67
CA LEU A 30 8.83 -11.23 -16.91
C LEU A 30 7.76 -12.10 -16.24
N SER A 31 7.02 -12.83 -17.06
CA SER A 31 6.58 -14.17 -16.69
C SER A 31 7.81 -15.07 -16.72
N GLU A 32 8.76 -14.77 -15.82
CA GLU A 32 9.77 -15.73 -15.42
C GLU A 32 9.04 -16.82 -14.66
N THR A 33 9.11 -17.98 -15.28
CA THR A 33 8.62 -19.29 -14.88
C THR A 33 8.87 -19.52 -13.38
N LEU A 34 7.89 -19.16 -12.54
CA LEU A 34 7.72 -19.85 -11.27
C LEU A 34 7.29 -21.26 -11.66
N GLU A 35 8.26 -22.18 -11.69
CA GLU A 35 7.95 -23.57 -11.39
C GLU A 35 7.08 -23.53 -10.13
N THR A 36 5.77 -23.72 -10.31
CA THR A 36 4.82 -23.90 -9.24
C THR A 36 5.32 -25.07 -8.45
N ASN A 37 6.08 -24.78 -7.39
CA ASN A 37 6.25 -25.67 -6.27
C ASN A 37 4.84 -25.79 -5.70
N GLU A 38 4.04 -26.69 -6.28
CA GLU A 38 2.66 -26.94 -5.90
C GLU A 38 2.73 -27.39 -4.44
N GLN A 39 2.57 -26.45 -3.51
CA GLN A 39 2.54 -26.74 -2.09
C GLN A 39 1.52 -27.85 -1.91
N SER A 40 1.97 -29.03 -1.47
CA SER A 40 1.11 -30.19 -1.23
C SER A 40 0.23 -30.02 0.01
N ILE A 41 0.21 -28.80 0.56
CA ILE A 41 -0.50 -28.34 1.74
C ILE A 41 -1.05 -26.93 1.53
N LEU A 42 -2.25 -26.70 2.05
CA LEU A 42 -2.81 -25.36 2.23
C LEU A 42 -3.31 -25.23 3.68
N VAL A 43 -2.91 -24.16 4.35
CA VAL A 43 -3.36 -23.85 5.72
C VAL A 43 -4.29 -22.64 5.68
N LEU A 44 -5.49 -22.78 6.24
CA LEU A 44 -6.51 -21.74 6.26
C LEU A 44 -6.98 -21.46 7.69
N PRO A 45 -7.17 -20.18 8.08
CA PRO A 45 -6.80 -19.00 7.32
C PRO A 45 -5.27 -18.84 7.24
N GLY A 46 -4.77 -18.20 6.17
CA GLY A 46 -3.33 -17.94 6.01
C GLY A 46 -2.79 -16.84 6.92
N ARG A 47 -3.69 -16.02 7.50
CA ARG A 47 -3.39 -14.97 8.48
C ARG A 47 -4.29 -15.16 9.70
N ILE A 48 -3.72 -15.09 10.90
CA ILE A 48 -4.38 -15.40 12.17
C ILE A 48 -4.22 -14.23 13.14
N SER A 49 -5.30 -13.79 13.79
CA SER A 49 -5.24 -12.73 14.82
C SER A 49 -4.66 -13.28 16.11
N CYS A 50 -3.71 -12.56 16.72
CA CYS A 50 -3.17 -12.89 18.03
C CYS A 50 -4.23 -12.81 19.14
N GLU A 51 -5.20 -11.90 19.02
CA GLU A 51 -6.23 -11.65 20.03
C GLU A 51 -7.41 -12.63 19.93
N ASN A 52 -7.71 -13.11 18.72
CA ASN A 52 -8.77 -14.08 18.48
C ASN A 52 -8.36 -15.09 17.38
N PRO A 53 -7.52 -16.07 17.71
CA PRO A 53 -6.85 -16.91 16.71
C PRO A 53 -7.78 -17.95 16.05
N GLY A 54 -8.91 -18.28 16.67
CA GLY A 54 -9.95 -19.13 16.06
C GLY A 54 -9.49 -20.56 15.75
N GLU A 55 -9.90 -21.08 14.60
CA GLU A 55 -9.59 -22.44 14.13
C GLU A 55 -8.79 -22.39 12.83
N ILE A 56 -7.90 -23.37 12.66
CA ILE A 56 -7.15 -23.59 11.43
C ILE A 56 -7.52 -24.93 10.79
N PHE A 57 -7.44 -24.94 9.47
CA PHE A 57 -7.68 -26.09 8.61
C PHE A 57 -6.43 -26.36 7.78
N ILE A 58 -6.03 -27.61 7.72
CA ILE A 58 -4.85 -28.06 7.01
C ILE A 58 -5.32 -29.03 5.94
N LEU A 59 -5.26 -28.57 4.69
CA LEU A 59 -5.71 -29.30 3.51
C LEU A 59 -4.49 -29.91 2.84
N LEU A 60 -4.50 -31.22 2.68
CA LEU A 60 -3.42 -32.01 2.11
C LEU A 60 -3.81 -32.47 0.70
N LYS A 61 -2.88 -32.38 -0.25
CA LYS A 61 -3.10 -32.84 -1.63
C LYS A 61 -3.32 -34.36 -1.68
N ASP A 62 -2.47 -35.09 -0.97
CA ASP A 62 -2.47 -36.55 -0.89
C ASP A 62 -3.08 -37.04 0.44
N GLU A 63 -3.68 -38.24 0.43
CA GLU A 63 -4.15 -38.88 1.65
C GLU A 63 -2.96 -39.31 2.51
N ILE A 64 -2.98 -38.97 3.79
CA ILE A 64 -1.93 -39.31 4.76
C ILE A 64 -2.55 -40.17 5.87
N ASP A 65 -1.75 -41.06 6.45
CA ASP A 65 -2.14 -41.90 7.58
C ASP A 65 -2.34 -41.06 8.85
N ASP A 66 -3.57 -41.05 9.36
CA ASP A 66 -4.01 -40.17 10.46
C ASP A 66 -3.34 -40.51 11.80
N GLU A 67 -3.11 -41.79 12.07
CA GLU A 67 -2.64 -42.27 13.38
C GLU A 67 -1.23 -41.78 13.75
N THR A 68 -0.43 -41.40 12.74
CA THR A 68 0.95 -40.95 12.92
C THR A 68 1.18 -39.52 12.43
N LEU A 69 0.10 -38.79 12.16
CA LEU A 69 0.15 -37.43 11.65
C LEU A 69 0.37 -36.46 12.80
N GLU A 70 1.46 -35.69 12.73
CA GLU A 70 1.77 -34.62 13.67
C GLU A 70 1.98 -33.32 12.89
N ILE A 71 1.60 -32.20 13.50
CA ILE A 71 1.88 -30.87 12.97
C ILE A 71 2.82 -30.17 13.92
N GLU A 72 3.87 -29.59 13.37
CA GLU A 72 4.80 -28.75 14.10
C GLU A 72 4.70 -27.31 13.62
N PHE A 73 4.49 -26.40 14.57
CA PHE A 73 4.49 -24.96 14.39
C PHE A 73 5.83 -24.41 14.87
N ILE A 74 6.49 -23.61 14.03
CA ILE A 74 7.80 -23.02 14.32
C ILE A 74 7.73 -21.51 14.12
N ALA A 75 8.01 -20.77 15.18
CA ALA A 75 8.32 -19.34 15.17
C ALA A 75 9.74 -19.14 15.76
N ASP A 76 10.27 -17.93 15.68
CA ASP A 76 11.64 -17.61 16.13
C ASP A 76 11.91 -18.04 17.59
N ASN A 77 10.90 -17.92 18.45
CA ASN A 77 11.04 -18.13 19.89
C ASN A 77 10.38 -19.43 20.39
N GLN A 78 9.72 -20.19 19.53
CA GLN A 78 8.82 -21.27 19.96
C GLN A 78 8.66 -22.35 18.90
N ARG A 79 8.68 -23.61 19.35
CA ARG A 79 8.31 -24.76 18.53
C ARG A 79 7.31 -25.61 19.29
N ILE A 80 6.16 -25.87 18.69
CA ILE A 80 5.11 -26.71 19.28
C ILE A 80 4.76 -27.82 18.30
N ARG A 81 4.77 -29.06 18.75
CA ARG A 81 4.26 -30.21 18.01
C ARG A 81 2.97 -30.73 18.64
N THR A 82 1.98 -31.01 17.80
CA THR A 82 0.65 -31.45 18.24
C THR A 82 -0.03 -32.29 17.19
N GLN A 83 -1.07 -33.02 17.58
CA GLN A 83 -1.92 -33.79 16.67
C GLN A 83 -3.21 -33.02 16.40
N PRO A 84 -3.62 -32.84 15.13
CA PRO A 84 -4.90 -32.23 14.80
C PRO A 84 -6.05 -33.24 14.90
N ALA A 85 -7.28 -32.74 14.94
CA ALA A 85 -8.45 -33.55 14.67
C ALA A 85 -8.63 -33.77 13.16
N SER A 86 -9.17 -34.92 12.79
CA SER A 86 -9.52 -35.22 11.39
C SER A 86 -10.94 -34.78 11.10
N TRP A 87 -11.12 -33.92 10.09
CA TRP A 87 -12.44 -33.71 9.47
C TRP A 87 -12.70 -34.84 8.46
N ASN A 88 -11.72 -35.07 7.59
CA ASN A 88 -11.71 -36.18 6.64
C ASN A 88 -10.26 -36.58 6.33
N LYS A 89 -10.07 -37.48 5.37
CA LYS A 89 -8.74 -38.00 5.00
C LYS A 89 -7.74 -36.94 4.49
N LYS A 90 -8.24 -35.83 3.93
CA LYS A 90 -7.42 -34.75 3.35
C LYS A 90 -7.46 -33.46 4.16
N VAL A 91 -8.41 -33.31 5.06
CA VAL A 91 -8.61 -32.08 5.84
C VAL A 91 -8.49 -32.39 7.32
N LYS A 92 -7.51 -31.73 7.94
CA LYS A 92 -7.32 -31.70 9.38
C LYS A 92 -7.71 -30.35 9.92
N TYR A 93 -8.10 -30.28 11.18
CA TYR A 93 -8.45 -29.02 11.82
C TYR A 93 -8.08 -29.04 13.30
N MET A 94 -7.84 -27.85 13.84
CA MET A 94 -7.55 -27.64 15.25
C MET A 94 -7.76 -26.18 15.60
N LYS A 95 -7.83 -25.87 16.89
CA LYS A 95 -7.72 -24.48 17.35
C LYS A 95 -6.34 -23.95 16.99
N ALA A 96 -6.29 -22.73 16.50
CA ALA A 96 -5.03 -22.04 16.29
C ALA A 96 -4.30 -21.92 17.63
N LEU A 97 -2.99 -22.18 17.61
CA LEU A 97 -2.15 -22.09 18.80
C LEU A 97 -1.78 -20.63 19.06
N ASP A 98 -1.48 -20.29 20.30
CA ASP A 98 -1.07 -18.93 20.64
C ASP A 98 0.40 -18.72 20.23
N PHE A 99 0.60 -17.84 19.25
CA PHE A 99 1.90 -17.38 18.79
C PHE A 99 1.95 -15.85 18.78
N PRO A 100 3.13 -15.22 19.01
CA PRO A 100 3.28 -13.79 18.81
C PRO A 100 3.13 -13.43 17.33
N ALA A 101 2.90 -12.14 17.04
CA ALA A 101 2.83 -11.65 15.68
C ALA A 101 4.13 -11.93 14.90
N GLY A 102 3.98 -12.31 13.64
CA GLY A 102 5.06 -12.70 12.76
C GLY A 102 4.81 -14.02 12.00
N PRO A 103 5.79 -14.46 11.21
CA PRO A 103 5.69 -15.68 10.43
C PRO A 103 5.78 -16.93 11.31
N VAL A 104 4.92 -17.91 11.03
CA VAL A 104 4.95 -19.24 11.65
C VAL A 104 5.00 -20.29 10.54
N TYR A 105 6.02 -21.15 10.58
CA TYR A 105 6.13 -22.29 9.68
C TYR A 105 5.33 -23.47 10.22
N VAL A 106 4.61 -24.15 9.34
CA VAL A 106 3.78 -25.30 9.66
C VAL A 106 4.33 -26.50 8.92
N ASN A 107 4.92 -27.44 9.64
CA ASN A 107 5.42 -28.70 9.10
C ASN A 107 4.44 -29.83 9.39
N VAL A 108 4.07 -30.60 8.38
CA VAL A 108 3.29 -31.83 8.56
C VAL A 108 4.20 -33.04 8.53
N TYR A 109 4.20 -33.79 9.63
CA TYR A 109 4.92 -35.02 9.80
C TYR A 109 4.01 -36.23 9.61
N CYS A 110 4.55 -37.30 9.04
CA CYS A 110 3.95 -38.62 9.09
C CYS A 110 5.07 -39.64 9.29
N LYS A 111 4.92 -40.49 10.32
CA LYS A 111 5.95 -41.48 10.73
C LYS A 111 7.33 -40.83 10.96
N GLY A 112 7.35 -39.64 11.56
CA GLY A 112 8.57 -38.91 11.90
C GLY A 112 9.25 -38.15 10.75
N VAL A 113 8.71 -38.21 9.52
CA VAL A 113 9.28 -37.52 8.35
C VAL A 113 8.40 -36.33 7.95
N ILE A 114 9.01 -35.17 7.67
CA ILE A 114 8.32 -34.01 7.11
C ILE A 114 7.81 -34.37 5.71
N LYS A 115 6.51 -34.33 5.52
CA LYS A 115 5.85 -34.55 4.22
C LYS A 115 5.71 -33.27 3.44
N THR A 116 5.41 -32.17 4.13
CA THR A 116 5.12 -30.90 3.50
C THR A 116 5.17 -29.76 4.52
N THR A 117 5.37 -28.54 4.03
CA THR A 117 5.55 -27.33 4.83
C THR A 117 4.73 -26.19 4.24
N ALA A 118 4.11 -25.40 5.10
CA ALA A 118 3.45 -24.15 4.77
C ALA A 118 3.98 -23.02 5.66
N GLN A 119 3.60 -21.80 5.34
CA GLN A 119 3.81 -20.63 6.19
C GLN A 119 2.47 -19.92 6.39
N ILE A 120 2.20 -19.54 7.64
CA ILE A 120 1.10 -18.69 8.05
C ILE A 120 1.65 -17.46 8.77
N GLU A 121 0.84 -16.42 8.91
CA GLU A 121 1.24 -15.17 9.57
C GLU A 121 0.29 -14.87 10.74
N TYR A 122 0.86 -14.62 11.92
CA TYR A 122 0.13 -14.07 13.04
C TYR A 122 0.23 -12.55 13.03
N TYR A 123 -0.85 -11.86 13.35
CA TYR A 123 -0.89 -10.40 13.36
C TYR A 123 -1.68 -9.86 14.56
N THR A 124 -1.29 -8.68 15.02
CA THR A 124 -2.01 -7.91 16.03
C THR A 124 -3.12 -7.06 15.42
N ALA A 125 -4.08 -6.63 16.24
CA ALA A 125 -5.14 -5.72 15.81
C ALA A 125 -4.60 -4.41 15.20
N LEU A 126 -3.47 -3.90 15.70
CA LEU A 126 -2.84 -2.68 15.17
C LEU A 126 -2.22 -2.91 13.79
N GLU A 127 -1.49 -4.01 13.61
CA GLU A 127 -0.89 -4.36 12.30
C GLU A 127 -1.97 -4.57 11.23
N GLU A 128 -3.14 -5.10 11.61
CA GLU A 128 -4.26 -5.23 10.68
C GLU A 128 -4.84 -3.87 10.27
N ILE A 129 -4.95 -2.94 11.22
CA ILE A 129 -5.37 -1.56 10.94
C ILE A 129 -4.37 -0.88 10.00
N GLU A 130 -3.06 -1.00 10.25
CA GLU A 130 -2.02 -0.47 9.38
C GLU A 130 -2.06 -1.08 7.98
N HIS A 131 -2.28 -2.39 7.88
CA HIS A 131 -2.42 -3.10 6.61
C HIS A 131 -3.63 -2.62 5.81
N ILE A 132 -4.76 -2.40 6.49
CA ILE A 132 -5.95 -1.81 5.87
C ILE A 132 -5.61 -0.40 5.36
N PHE A 133 -4.97 0.45 6.18
CA PHE A 133 -4.60 1.80 5.76
C PHE A 133 -3.65 1.85 4.58
N LYS A 134 -2.68 0.91 4.49
CA LYS A 134 -1.80 0.78 3.31
C LYS A 134 -2.57 0.45 2.03
N LYS A 135 -3.73 -0.20 2.13
CA LYS A 135 -4.59 -0.56 0.99
C LYS A 135 -5.65 0.48 0.65
N VAL A 136 -5.90 1.46 1.54
CA VAL A 136 -6.88 2.51 1.27
C VAL A 136 -6.33 3.44 0.20
N VAL A 137 -6.90 3.36 -0.99
CA VAL A 137 -6.53 4.21 -2.14
C VAL A 137 -7.14 5.61 -2.01
N ASP A 138 -8.32 5.73 -1.36
CA ASP A 138 -9.02 7.00 -1.18
C ASP A 138 -9.42 7.24 0.30
N PRO A 139 -8.71 8.15 1.00
CA PRO A 139 -9.04 8.55 2.37
C PRO A 139 -10.46 9.10 2.56
N ILE A 140 -11.05 9.73 1.53
CA ILE A 140 -12.40 10.27 1.59
C ILE A 140 -13.43 9.14 1.54
N ALA A 141 -13.25 8.17 0.65
CA ALA A 141 -14.10 6.99 0.62
C ALA A 141 -14.04 6.23 1.95
N PHE A 142 -12.84 6.05 2.50
CA PHE A 142 -12.65 5.40 3.80
C PHE A 142 -13.36 6.15 4.93
N THR A 143 -13.18 7.47 5.03
CA THR A 143 -13.85 8.27 6.07
C THR A 143 -15.37 8.26 5.91
N CYS A 144 -15.88 8.31 4.67
CA CYS A 144 -17.31 8.17 4.42
C CYS A 144 -17.84 6.83 4.92
N GLN A 145 -17.11 5.74 4.69
CA GLN A 145 -17.48 4.41 5.16
C GLN A 145 -17.41 4.31 6.70
N ALA A 146 -16.31 4.77 7.31
CA ALA A 146 -16.07 4.66 8.75
C ALA A 146 -17.11 5.46 9.57
N PHE A 147 -17.45 6.67 9.11
CA PHE A 147 -18.40 7.57 9.79
C PHE A 147 -19.82 7.53 9.22
N LYS A 148 -20.07 6.65 8.24
CA LYS A 148 -21.38 6.45 7.60
C LYS A 148 -21.93 7.72 6.92
N PHE A 149 -21.05 8.53 6.32
CA PHE A 149 -21.49 9.62 5.46
C PHE A 149 -22.05 9.08 4.14
N SER A 150 -23.22 9.56 3.74
CA SER A 150 -23.87 9.11 2.49
C SER A 150 -23.29 9.75 1.22
N SER A 151 -22.45 10.78 1.36
CA SER A 151 -21.79 11.46 0.24
C SER A 151 -20.59 12.28 0.72
N VAL A 152 -19.65 12.54 -0.20
CA VAL A 152 -18.50 13.44 0.02
C VAL A 152 -18.98 14.84 0.40
N GLU A 153 -20.07 15.32 -0.20
CA GLU A 153 -20.65 16.62 0.11
C GLU A 153 -21.11 16.74 1.58
N LYS A 154 -21.67 15.68 2.17
CA LYS A 154 -22.04 15.71 3.60
C LYS A 154 -20.81 15.76 4.50
N LEU A 155 -19.77 14.99 4.18
CA LEU A 155 -18.50 15.04 4.89
C LEU A 155 -17.90 16.46 4.80
N ASP A 156 -17.83 17.01 3.59
CA ASP A 156 -17.33 18.36 3.31
C ASP A 156 -18.09 19.44 4.10
N ASN A 157 -19.41 19.36 4.15
CA ASN A 157 -20.23 20.25 4.97
C ASN A 157 -19.89 20.15 6.47
N VAL A 158 -19.73 18.94 7.01
CA VAL A 158 -19.35 18.75 8.42
C VAL A 158 -17.95 19.30 8.70
N LEU A 159 -16.96 19.00 7.85
CA LEU A 159 -15.60 19.54 7.97
C LEU A 159 -15.61 21.08 7.94
N THR A 160 -16.39 21.66 7.02
CA THR A 160 -16.57 23.11 6.90
C THR A 160 -17.19 23.71 8.16
N LEU A 161 -18.24 23.10 8.71
CA LEU A 161 -18.88 23.57 9.95
C LEU A 161 -17.95 23.47 11.17
N LEU A 162 -17.19 22.37 11.28
CA LEU A 162 -16.22 22.21 12.37
C LEU A 162 -15.15 23.29 12.30
N LEU A 163 -14.57 23.55 11.12
CA LEU A 163 -13.57 24.59 10.95
C LEU A 163 -14.15 25.99 11.25
N LYS A 164 -15.34 26.31 10.71
CA LYS A 164 -16.07 27.55 11.01
C LYS A 164 -16.26 27.74 12.51
N SER A 165 -16.68 26.71 13.23
CA SER A 165 -16.93 26.80 14.68
C SER A 165 -15.65 27.10 15.47
N LYS A 166 -14.51 26.54 15.05
CA LYS A 166 -13.20 26.76 15.68
C LYS A 166 -12.67 28.16 15.40
N ILE A 167 -12.86 28.66 14.18
CA ILE A 167 -12.46 30.01 13.79
C ILE A 167 -13.36 31.08 14.42
N SER A 168 -14.68 30.87 14.51
CA SER A 168 -15.56 31.84 15.19
C SER A 168 -15.28 31.96 16.70
N ALA A 169 -14.71 30.91 17.31
CA ALA A 169 -14.33 30.91 18.72
C ALA A 169 -12.97 31.60 18.99
N TYR A 170 -12.15 31.76 17.95
CA TYR A 170 -10.89 32.50 17.95
C TYR A 170 -11.03 33.57 16.89
N GLU A 171 -11.56 34.77 17.24
CA GLU A 171 -11.31 35.95 16.40
C GLU A 171 -9.84 35.92 16.03
N PHE A 172 -9.53 35.91 14.72
CA PHE A 172 -8.20 35.79 14.12
C PHE A 172 -7.28 36.85 14.74
N SER A 173 -6.79 36.59 15.95
CA SER A 173 -5.93 37.47 16.70
C SER A 173 -4.56 37.20 16.14
N THR A 174 -4.35 37.81 14.97
CA THR A 174 -3.10 38.02 14.25
C THR A 174 -2.03 37.00 14.65
N PHE A 175 -1.98 35.87 13.94
CA PHE A 175 -0.84 34.95 13.98
C PHE A 175 0.41 35.64 13.37
N GLN A 176 0.92 36.70 14.01
CA GLN A 176 2.21 37.34 13.69
C GLN A 176 3.38 36.54 14.27
N SER A 177 3.30 35.22 14.25
CA SER A 177 4.41 34.38 14.68
C SER A 177 4.60 33.28 13.65
N GLU A 178 5.76 33.34 12.99
CA GLU A 178 6.38 32.32 12.12
C GLU A 178 6.23 32.43 10.59
N GLU A 179 5.96 33.63 10.05
CA GLU A 179 5.98 33.87 8.58
C GLU A 179 7.33 33.51 7.91
N HIS A 180 8.45 33.49 8.65
CA HIS A 180 9.77 33.20 8.10
C HIS A 180 10.15 31.69 8.09
N HIS A 181 9.47 30.83 8.84
CA HIS A 181 9.82 29.39 8.91
C HIS A 181 8.84 28.49 8.15
N GLN A 182 7.56 28.88 8.03
CA GLN A 182 6.54 28.05 7.36
C GLN A 182 6.66 28.09 5.83
N GLN A 183 7.01 29.24 5.26
CA GLN A 183 7.18 29.36 3.80
C GLN A 183 8.36 28.52 3.29
N ALA A 184 9.45 28.41 4.07
CA ALA A 184 10.66 27.68 3.69
C ALA A 184 10.46 26.15 3.60
N ASN A 185 9.51 25.59 4.37
CA ASN A 185 9.27 24.15 4.45
C ASN A 185 8.04 23.68 3.64
N SER A 186 7.20 24.60 3.15
CA SER A 186 6.00 24.27 2.36
C SER A 186 6.28 23.40 1.13
N HIS A 187 7.47 23.53 0.55
CA HIS A 187 7.94 22.71 -0.58
C HIS A 187 8.29 21.25 -0.21
N LEU A 188 8.22 20.85 1.06
CA LEU A 188 8.51 19.49 1.50
C LEU A 188 7.25 18.67 1.73
N GLU A 189 6.10 19.33 1.87
CA GLU A 189 4.81 18.69 2.16
C GLU A 189 4.00 18.42 0.90
N GLU A 190 3.19 17.36 0.91
CA GLU A 190 2.24 17.05 -0.17
C GLU A 190 1.05 18.00 -0.16
N PHE A 191 0.58 18.37 1.04
CA PHE A 191 -0.54 19.30 1.25
C PHE A 191 -0.16 20.39 2.26
N PRO A 192 0.64 21.39 1.85
CA PRO A 192 1.14 22.43 2.76
C PRO A 192 0.04 23.34 3.31
N THR A 193 -1.16 23.33 2.74
CA THR A 193 -2.32 24.06 3.27
C THR A 193 -3.60 23.23 3.20
N LEU A 194 -4.59 23.57 4.02
CA LEU A 194 -5.93 22.99 3.94
C LEU A 194 -6.59 23.19 2.56
N LEU A 195 -6.20 24.23 1.82
CA LEU A 195 -6.69 24.46 0.46
C LEU A 195 -6.13 23.42 -0.53
N HIS A 196 -4.88 22.97 -0.35
CA HIS A 196 -4.33 21.84 -1.12
C HIS A 196 -5.10 20.55 -0.82
N CYS A 197 -5.42 20.27 0.46
CA CYS A 197 -6.24 19.14 0.84
C CYS A 197 -7.64 19.21 0.18
N ALA A 198 -8.32 20.36 0.31
CA ALA A 198 -9.65 20.53 -0.26
C ALA A 198 -9.65 20.36 -1.78
N ALA A 199 -8.62 20.89 -2.46
CA ALA A 199 -8.41 20.71 -3.89
C ALA A 199 -8.18 19.25 -4.30
N ARG A 200 -7.35 18.50 -3.56
CA ARG A 200 -7.04 17.09 -3.83
C ARG A 200 -8.27 16.20 -3.79
N PHE A 201 -9.13 16.48 -2.81
CA PHE A 201 -10.25 15.62 -2.41
C PHE A 201 -11.61 16.12 -2.89
N GLY A 202 -11.67 17.25 -3.58
CA GLY A 202 -12.92 17.81 -4.13
C GLY A 202 -13.86 18.37 -3.07
N LEU A 203 -13.32 18.86 -1.94
CA LEU A 203 -14.09 19.43 -0.82
C LEU A 203 -14.48 20.89 -1.14
N LYS A 204 -15.53 21.05 -1.96
CA LYS A 204 -15.94 22.34 -2.52
C LYS A 204 -16.39 23.35 -1.47
N ASN A 205 -17.18 22.94 -0.48
CA ASN A 205 -17.69 23.82 0.57
C ASN A 205 -16.55 24.29 1.47
N LEU A 206 -15.63 23.39 1.81
CA LEU A 206 -14.45 23.73 2.60
C LEU A 206 -13.54 24.70 1.85
N ALA A 207 -13.25 24.44 0.58
CA ALA A 207 -12.46 25.35 -0.25
C ALA A 207 -13.13 26.72 -0.38
N THR A 208 -14.45 26.77 -0.62
CA THR A 208 -15.20 28.03 -0.70
C THR A 208 -15.05 28.83 0.59
N PHE A 209 -15.14 28.15 1.74
CA PHE A 209 -14.95 28.81 3.03
C PHE A 209 -13.51 29.33 3.21
N LEU A 210 -12.50 28.52 2.89
CA LEU A 210 -11.08 28.91 2.96
C LEU A 210 -10.75 30.09 2.06
N LEU A 211 -11.37 30.17 0.88
CA LEU A 211 -11.18 31.28 -0.07
C LEU A 211 -11.77 32.62 0.43
N ASN A 212 -12.66 32.59 1.42
CA ASN A 212 -13.17 33.79 2.07
C ASN A 212 -12.31 34.26 3.25
N CYS A 213 -11.24 33.53 3.61
CA CYS A 213 -10.31 33.95 4.65
C CYS A 213 -9.31 35.01 4.13
N PRO A 214 -8.81 35.91 4.98
CA PRO A 214 -7.90 36.99 4.57
C PRO A 214 -6.64 36.51 3.82
N GLU A 215 -6.08 35.35 4.21
CA GLU A 215 -4.85 34.79 3.66
C GLU A 215 -5.07 33.92 2.41
N ALA A 216 -6.31 33.82 1.90
CA ALA A 216 -6.66 32.97 0.76
C ALA A 216 -5.78 33.22 -0.47
N THR A 217 -5.51 34.50 -0.79
CA THR A 217 -4.69 34.88 -1.95
C THR A 217 -3.26 34.36 -1.87
N GLN A 218 -2.69 34.28 -0.66
CA GLN A 218 -1.38 33.69 -0.43
C GLN A 218 -1.46 32.17 -0.52
N ALA A 219 -2.46 31.56 0.12
CA ALA A 219 -2.66 30.11 0.10
C ALA A 219 -2.82 29.54 -1.32
N CYS A 220 -3.46 30.28 -2.24
CA CYS A 220 -3.59 29.90 -3.65
C CYS A 220 -2.27 29.87 -4.43
N LYS A 221 -1.22 30.55 -3.94
CA LYS A 221 0.09 30.65 -4.61
C LYS A 221 1.15 29.74 -4.01
N ILE A 222 0.89 29.14 -2.86
CA ILE A 222 1.80 28.17 -2.25
C ILE A 222 1.83 26.94 -3.15
N ILE A 223 3.04 26.43 -3.40
CA ILE A 223 3.27 25.22 -4.19
C ILE A 223 3.77 24.10 -3.27
N ASN A 224 3.27 22.88 -3.50
CA ASN A 224 3.67 21.71 -2.72
C ASN A 224 5.00 21.10 -3.21
N ARG A 225 5.40 19.96 -2.62
CA ARG A 225 6.61 19.19 -3.01
C ARG A 225 6.66 18.74 -4.47
N TYR A 226 5.53 18.73 -5.15
CA TYR A 226 5.41 18.35 -6.56
C TYR A 226 5.36 19.56 -7.50
N GLY A 227 5.48 20.78 -6.97
CA GLY A 227 5.36 22.02 -7.74
C GLY A 227 3.92 22.39 -8.09
N ASP A 228 2.93 21.79 -7.44
CA ASP A 228 1.52 22.06 -7.69
C ASP A 228 0.94 23.06 -6.68
N ASP A 229 0.28 24.09 -7.19
CA ASP A 229 -0.63 24.94 -6.43
C ASP A 229 -2.03 24.28 -6.27
N PRO A 230 -2.91 24.79 -5.39
CA PRO A 230 -4.23 24.19 -5.18
C PRO A 230 -5.10 24.08 -6.44
N ALA A 231 -5.06 25.04 -7.36
CA ALA A 231 -5.85 24.95 -8.60
C ALA A 231 -5.30 23.85 -9.52
N SER A 232 -3.97 23.74 -9.62
CA SER A 232 -3.30 22.67 -10.36
C SER A 232 -3.62 21.29 -9.78
N ILE A 233 -3.65 21.14 -8.45
CA ILE A 233 -4.09 19.90 -7.79
C ILE A 233 -5.55 19.58 -8.13
N ALA A 234 -6.46 20.55 -8.04
CA ALA A 234 -7.87 20.34 -8.36
C ALA A 234 -8.06 19.87 -9.81
N GLU A 235 -7.30 20.43 -10.75
CA GLU A 235 -7.29 20.01 -12.16
C GLU A 235 -6.82 18.57 -12.34
N LYS A 236 -5.66 18.21 -11.75
CA LYS A 236 -5.09 16.86 -11.82
C LYS A 236 -6.02 15.77 -11.30
N HIS A 237 -6.87 16.11 -10.33
CA HIS A 237 -7.81 15.17 -9.71
C HIS A 237 -9.24 15.27 -10.26
N GLY A 238 -9.44 16.00 -11.37
CA GLY A 238 -10.72 16.06 -12.08
C GLY A 238 -11.75 17.03 -11.50
N HIS A 239 -11.40 17.82 -10.48
CA HIS A 239 -12.29 18.77 -9.80
C HIS A 239 -12.36 20.10 -10.55
N ARG A 240 -12.88 20.08 -11.79
CA ARG A 240 -12.87 21.23 -12.72
C ARG A 240 -13.58 22.47 -12.17
N GLU A 241 -14.72 22.31 -11.51
CA GLU A 241 -15.47 23.43 -10.93
C GLU A 241 -14.74 24.04 -9.73
N LEU A 242 -14.05 23.19 -8.95
CA LEU A 242 -13.24 23.65 -7.83
C LEU A 242 -12.00 24.42 -8.29
N ARG A 243 -11.35 23.96 -9.36
CA ARG A 243 -10.25 24.69 -9.99
C ARG A 243 -10.66 26.09 -10.44
N LYS A 244 -11.84 26.23 -11.08
CA LYS A 244 -12.35 27.55 -11.50
C LYS A 244 -12.52 28.46 -10.28
N LEU A 245 -13.17 27.95 -9.24
CA LEU A 245 -13.38 28.68 -7.99
C LEU A 245 -12.07 29.16 -7.34
N ILE A 246 -10.99 28.38 -7.40
CA ILE A 246 -9.69 28.77 -6.83
C ILE A 246 -8.95 29.81 -7.70
N LYS A 247 -9.21 29.84 -9.01
CA LYS A 247 -8.57 30.78 -9.95
C LYS A 247 -9.31 32.12 -10.09
N GLU A 248 -10.57 32.17 -9.67
CA GLU A 248 -11.39 33.39 -9.56
C GLU A 248 -10.94 34.25 -8.38
#